data_AF-A0A3N5KA38-F1
#
_entry.id   AF-A0A3N5KA38-F1
#
_cell.length_a   1.000
_cell.length_b   1.000
_cell.length_c   1.000
_cell.angle_alpha   90.00
_cell.angle_beta   90.00
_cell.angle_gamma   90.00
#
_symmetry.space_group_name_H-M   'P 1'
#
loop_
_entity.id
_entity.type
_entity.pdbx_description
1 polymer ?
#
loop_
_entity_poly.entity_id
_entity_poly.type
_entity_poly.pdbx_seq_one_letter_code
_entity_poly.pdbx_strand_id
1 'polypeptide(L)'
;MQRIIIYILLTLSLTLSCQNPLKEEKKKEKVITFIDDYLIDGGQYFFYWNGMDENRTFVDAGDYIVLFEVKDLQMQEMVTAQSGGTPNENNVSRFEPSFWRDNELLEPFPNPFKVQSGLNVPIHLASAARVKISIYKN
;
A
#
# COMPACT_ATOMS: atom_id res chain seq x y z
N MET A 1 23.03 -24.37 -60.02
CA MET A 1 23.45 -24.86 -58.68
C MET A 1 24.30 -23.73 -58.11
N GLN A 2 23.97 -23.06 -57.00
CA GLN A 2 23.61 -23.54 -55.68
C GLN A 2 23.01 -22.37 -54.89
N ARG A 3 21.93 -22.63 -54.14
CA ARG A 3 21.17 -21.65 -53.35
C ARG A 3 21.96 -21.24 -52.10
N ILE A 4 22.03 -19.95 -51.79
CA ILE A 4 22.43 -19.47 -50.45
C ILE A 4 21.18 -18.92 -49.79
N ILE A 5 20.59 -19.72 -48.90
CA ILE A 5 19.46 -19.31 -48.05
C ILE A 5 20.08 -18.87 -46.72
N ILE A 6 20.00 -17.57 -46.44
CA ILE A 6 20.39 -16.99 -45.15
C ILE A 6 19.22 -17.20 -44.19
N TYR A 7 19.39 -18.09 -43.21
CA TYR A 7 18.45 -18.20 -42.09
C TYR A 7 18.82 -17.14 -41.04
N ILE A 8 18.09 -16.03 -41.05
CA ILE A 8 18.10 -15.07 -39.93
C ILE A 8 17.20 -15.68 -38.85
N LEU A 9 17.81 -16.36 -37.87
CA LEU A 9 17.15 -16.76 -36.64
C LEU A 9 16.86 -15.50 -35.82
N LEU A 10 15.63 -15.00 -35.89
CA LEU A 10 15.14 -13.93 -35.04
C LEU A 10 14.85 -14.54 -33.65
N THR A 11 15.85 -14.61 -32.78
CA THR A 11 15.65 -14.92 -31.36
C THR A 11 15.02 -13.68 -30.72
N LEU A 12 13.70 -13.57 -30.83
CA LEU A 12 12.92 -12.62 -30.06
C LEU A 12 12.84 -13.17 -28.63
N SER A 13 13.89 -12.94 -27.86
CA SER A 13 13.88 -13.12 -26.41
C SER A 13 12.88 -12.13 -25.84
N LEU A 14 11.63 -12.59 -25.65
CA LEU A 14 10.66 -11.93 -24.79
C LEU A 14 11.24 -11.95 -23.38
N THR A 15 12.04 -10.94 -23.05
CA THR A 15 12.27 -10.58 -21.67
C THR A 15 10.95 -10.02 -21.15
N LEU A 16 10.08 -10.93 -20.70
CA LEU A 16 9.06 -10.61 -19.72
C LEU A 16 9.82 -10.16 -18.48
N SER A 17 10.23 -8.88 -18.49
CA SER A 17 10.59 -8.17 -17.29
C SER A 17 9.37 -8.28 -16.41
N CYS A 18 9.41 -9.17 -15.41
CA CYS A 18 8.46 -9.15 -14.32
C CYS A 18 8.62 -7.79 -13.65
N GLN A 19 7.90 -6.79 -14.16
CA GLN A 19 7.73 -5.54 -13.45
C GLN A 19 6.96 -5.91 -12.20
N ASN A 20 7.55 -5.63 -11.03
CA ASN A 20 6.84 -5.73 -9.76
C ASN A 20 5.58 -4.87 -9.89
N PRO A 21 4.36 -5.44 -9.93
CA PRO A 21 3.14 -4.68 -10.18
C PRO A 21 2.94 -3.57 -9.13
N LEU A 22 3.48 -3.76 -7.93
CA LEU A 22 3.44 -2.78 -6.83
C LEU A 22 4.28 -1.53 -7.10
N LYS A 23 5.25 -1.59 -8.03
CA LYS A 23 6.11 -0.43 -8.38
C LYS A 23 5.33 0.63 -9.16
N GLU A 24 4.24 0.25 -9.80
CA GLU A 24 3.41 1.16 -10.61
C GLU A 24 2.57 2.11 -9.74
N GLU A 25 2.21 1.70 -8.52
CA GLU A 25 1.41 2.56 -7.62
C GLU A 25 2.10 3.87 -7.29
N LYS A 26 3.44 3.85 -7.21
CA LYS A 26 4.24 5.05 -6.96
C LYS A 26 4.19 6.07 -8.09
N LYS A 27 3.63 5.72 -9.26
CA LYS A 27 3.37 6.64 -10.37
C LYS A 27 2.01 7.32 -10.26
N LYS A 28 1.12 6.82 -9.40
CA LYS A 28 -0.19 7.42 -9.15
C LYS A 28 -0.07 8.66 -8.28
N GLU A 29 -1.16 9.41 -8.18
CA GLU A 29 -1.25 10.59 -7.32
C GLU A 29 -1.10 10.18 -5.85
N LYS A 30 -0.01 10.63 -5.21
CA LYS A 30 0.23 10.39 -3.79
C LYS A 30 -0.63 11.34 -2.96
N VAL A 31 -1.44 10.78 -2.08
CA VAL A 31 -2.33 11.51 -1.18
C VAL A 31 -1.61 11.94 0.09
N ILE A 32 -0.93 11.00 0.75
CA ILE A 32 -0.19 11.26 2.00
C ILE A 32 0.88 10.21 2.26
N THR A 33 1.95 10.59 2.97
CA THR A 33 2.85 9.66 3.65
C THR A 33 2.69 9.85 5.16
N PHE A 34 2.23 8.81 5.86
CA PHE A 34 1.94 8.89 7.28
C PHE A 34 3.13 8.46 8.14
N ILE A 35 3.92 7.50 7.64
CA ILE A 35 5.20 7.12 8.21
C ILE A 35 6.22 7.12 7.08
N ASP A 36 7.32 7.86 7.25
CA ASP A 36 8.38 7.97 6.24
C ASP A 36 9.69 7.45 6.80
N ASP A 37 10.05 6.23 6.39
CA ASP A 37 11.31 5.56 6.74
C ASP A 37 11.64 5.63 8.25
N TYR A 38 10.70 5.15 9.06
CA TYR A 38 10.81 5.15 10.52
C TYR A 38 11.10 3.75 11.06
N LEU A 39 12.07 3.63 11.97
CA LEU A 39 12.40 2.37 12.63
C LEU A 39 11.38 2.07 13.74
N ILE A 40 10.69 0.95 13.61
CA ILE A 40 9.70 0.46 14.57
C ILE A 40 10.11 -0.94 15.03
N ASP A 41 9.89 -1.26 16.31
CA ASP A 41 10.11 -2.59 16.86
C ASP A 41 9.16 -3.65 16.28
N GLY A 42 9.43 -4.92 16.57
CA GLY A 42 8.51 -6.01 16.21
C GLY A 42 7.22 -5.91 17.03
N GLY A 43 6.07 -6.10 16.38
CA GLY A 43 4.76 -5.97 17.03
C GLY A 43 3.61 -5.75 16.06
N GLN A 44 2.42 -5.50 16.63
CA GLN A 44 1.23 -5.10 15.89
C GLN A 44 0.98 -3.61 16.09
N TYR A 45 0.72 -2.90 15.01
CA TYR A 45 0.50 -1.45 15.00
C TYR A 45 -0.76 -1.10 14.21
N PHE A 46 -1.42 -0.02 14.61
CA PHE A 46 -2.59 0.53 13.94
C PHE A 46 -2.32 1.99 13.64
N PHE A 47 -2.20 2.33 12.36
CA PHE A 47 -2.05 3.72 11.92
C PHE A 47 -3.41 4.27 11.50
N TYR A 48 -3.83 5.36 12.11
CA TYR A 48 -5.09 6.00 11.78
C TYR A 48 -4.88 7.08 10.72
N TRP A 49 -5.55 6.94 9.59
CA TRP A 49 -5.69 7.97 8.57
C TRP A 49 -7.05 8.65 8.70
N ASN A 50 -7.06 9.96 8.91
CA ASN A 50 -8.28 10.75 9.11
C ASN A 50 -8.97 11.18 7.80
N GLY A 51 -8.60 10.57 6.66
CA GLY A 51 -9.15 10.89 5.34
C GLY A 51 -8.68 12.23 4.77
N MET A 52 -7.61 12.84 5.30
CA MET A 52 -7.02 14.07 4.75
C MET A 52 -5.74 13.81 3.95
N ASP A 53 -5.49 14.66 2.96
CA ASP A 53 -4.23 14.72 2.22
C ASP A 53 -3.11 15.48 2.97
N GLU A 54 -1.94 15.62 2.35
CA GLU A 54 -0.80 16.40 2.90
C GLU A 54 -1.15 17.89 3.14
N ASN A 55 -2.16 18.43 2.45
CA ASN A 55 -2.62 19.81 2.58
C ASN A 55 -3.73 19.98 3.65
N ARG A 56 -4.03 18.93 4.41
CA ARG A 56 -5.11 18.90 5.42
C ARG A 56 -6.51 19.11 4.82
N THR A 57 -6.68 18.74 3.56
CA THR A 57 -7.97 18.74 2.88
C THR A 57 -8.51 17.32 2.86
N PHE A 58 -9.79 17.16 3.15
CA PHE A 58 -10.44 15.85 3.04
C PHE A 58 -10.41 15.38 1.58
N VAL A 59 -10.08 14.10 1.40
CA VAL A 59 -10.08 13.49 0.07
C VAL A 59 -11.51 13.29 -0.44
N ASP A 60 -11.66 13.20 -1.76
CA ASP A 60 -12.94 12.86 -2.37
C ASP A 60 -13.35 11.41 -2.07
N ALA A 61 -14.63 11.10 -2.28
CA ALA A 61 -15.06 9.71 -2.32
C ALA A 61 -14.43 8.99 -3.53
N GLY A 62 -14.01 7.74 -3.36
CA GLY A 62 -13.33 6.98 -4.40
C GLY A 62 -12.45 5.87 -3.83
N ASP A 63 -11.71 5.20 -4.71
CA ASP A 63 -10.79 4.14 -4.33
C ASP A 63 -9.37 4.67 -4.14
N TYR A 64 -8.71 4.14 -3.12
CA TYR A 64 -7.36 4.48 -2.70
C TYR A 64 -6.55 3.22 -2.47
N ILE A 65 -5.23 3.39 -2.53
CA ILE A 65 -4.27 2.31 -2.36
C ILE A 65 -3.41 2.66 -1.16
N VAL A 66 -3.48 1.82 -0.13
CA VAL A 66 -2.56 1.85 0.99
C VAL A 66 -1.33 1.05 0.59
N LEU A 67 -0.18 1.69 0.60
CA LEU A 67 1.10 1.09 0.23
C LEU A 67 2.00 0.98 1.46
N PHE A 68 2.36 -0.25 1.82
CA PHE A 68 3.30 -0.56 2.90
C PHE A 68 4.63 -1.02 2.34
N GLU A 69 5.71 -0.39 2.79
CA GLU A 69 7.09 -0.73 2.45
C GLU A 69 7.87 -1.07 3.72
N VAL A 70 8.53 -2.23 3.72
CA VAL A 70 9.30 -2.72 4.86
C VAL A 70 10.45 -3.61 4.39
N LYS A 71 11.69 -3.25 4.74
CA LYS A 71 12.91 -3.90 4.20
C LYS A 71 12.86 -3.90 2.65
N ASP A 72 12.91 -5.07 2.02
CA ASP A 72 12.81 -5.26 0.57
C ASP A 72 11.39 -5.66 0.12
N LEU A 73 10.42 -5.65 1.04
CA LEU A 73 9.03 -6.02 0.77
C LEU A 73 8.19 -4.77 0.51
N GLN A 74 7.25 -4.94 -0.40
CA GLN A 74 6.20 -3.99 -0.69
C GLN A 74 4.88 -4.76 -0.67
N MET A 75 3.86 -4.20 -0.04
CA MET A 75 2.52 -4.74 0.07
C MET A 75 1.51 -3.63 -0.16
N GLN A 76 0.31 -3.97 -0.63
CA GLN A 76 -0.74 -2.97 -0.86
C GLN A 76 -2.13 -3.51 -0.55
N GLU A 77 -3.01 -2.61 -0.16
CA GLU A 77 -4.43 -2.89 0.03
C GLU A 77 -5.28 -1.79 -0.61
N MET A 78 -6.40 -2.18 -1.20
CA MET A 78 -7.37 -1.25 -1.78
C MET A 78 -8.44 -0.88 -0.76
N VAL A 79 -8.73 0.42 -0.65
CA VAL A 79 -9.72 0.94 0.28
C VAL A 79 -10.66 1.91 -0.41
N THR A 80 -11.95 1.86 -0.07
CA THR A 80 -12.97 2.72 -0.67
C THR A 80 -13.41 3.78 0.33
N ALA A 81 -13.21 5.05 -0.03
CA ALA A 81 -13.67 6.21 0.72
C ALA A 81 -15.08 6.63 0.29
N GLN A 82 -15.95 6.87 1.25
CA GLN A 82 -17.32 7.36 1.09
C GLN A 82 -17.46 8.75 1.70
N SER A 83 -18.35 9.58 1.15
CA SER A 83 -18.55 10.93 1.65
C SER A 83 -19.15 10.96 3.07
N GLY A 84 -18.82 12.02 3.82
CA GLY A 84 -19.34 12.26 5.17
C GLY A 84 -18.56 11.53 6.27
N GLY A 85 -19.23 11.27 7.40
CA GLY A 85 -18.64 10.65 8.59
C GLY A 85 -18.62 11.57 9.80
N THR A 86 -18.22 11.03 10.95
CA THR A 86 -18.01 11.79 12.18
C THR A 86 -16.52 11.78 12.52
N PRO A 87 -15.86 12.95 12.72
CA PRO A 87 -14.43 13.02 13.03
C PRO A 87 -13.97 12.01 14.08
N ASN A 88 -12.97 11.20 13.72
CA ASN A 88 -12.32 10.21 14.59
C ASN A 88 -13.21 9.04 15.06
N GLU A 89 -14.39 8.86 14.47
CA GLU A 89 -15.28 7.74 14.81
C GLU A 89 -14.60 6.37 14.66
N ASN A 90 -13.72 6.21 13.65
CA ASN A 90 -12.99 4.97 13.44
C ASN A 90 -11.60 5.00 14.09
N ASN A 91 -11.20 6.01 14.86
CA ASN A 91 -9.90 6.02 15.53
C ASN A 91 -9.92 5.08 16.76
N VAL A 92 -9.98 3.79 16.48
CA VAL A 92 -10.09 2.72 17.46
C VAL A 92 -9.13 1.60 17.08
N SER A 93 -8.27 1.21 18.01
CA SER A 93 -7.41 0.05 17.83
C SER A 93 -8.19 -1.23 18.11
N ARG A 94 -8.10 -2.21 17.21
CA ARG A 94 -8.63 -3.57 17.43
C ARG A 94 -7.47 -4.54 17.60
N PHE A 95 -6.87 -4.55 18.77
CA PHE A 95 -5.81 -5.49 19.08
C PHE A 95 -6.40 -6.89 19.24
N GLU A 96 -5.90 -7.83 18.44
CA GLU A 96 -6.20 -9.25 18.57
C GLU A 96 -4.90 -9.98 18.86
N PRO A 97 -4.76 -10.66 20.01
CA PRO A 97 -3.53 -11.38 20.33
C PRO A 97 -3.26 -12.49 19.30
N SER A 98 -2.12 -12.45 18.64
CA SER A 98 -1.66 -13.55 17.79
C SER A 98 -0.13 -13.58 17.68
N PHE A 99 0.39 -14.68 17.14
CA PHE A 99 1.81 -14.90 16.91
C PHE A 99 2.18 -14.48 15.49
N TRP A 100 2.85 -13.34 15.37
CA TRP A 100 3.26 -12.76 14.09
C TRP A 100 4.58 -13.37 13.64
N ARG A 101 4.59 -13.99 12.47
CA ARG A 101 5.81 -14.62 11.91
C ARG A 101 6.45 -13.79 10.80
N ASP A 102 5.63 -13.01 10.11
CA ASP A 102 6.03 -12.25 8.93
C ASP A 102 5.70 -10.77 9.10
N ASN A 103 6.29 -9.93 8.23
CA ASN A 103 5.87 -8.55 8.10
C ASN A 103 4.65 -8.52 7.18
N GLU A 104 3.59 -7.84 7.59
CA GLU A 104 2.31 -7.89 6.87
C GLU A 104 1.59 -6.54 6.91
N LEU A 105 1.00 -6.15 5.77
CA LEU A 105 -0.08 -5.18 5.73
C LEU A 105 -1.38 -5.97 5.87
N LEU A 106 -2.07 -5.76 6.99
CA LEU A 106 -3.37 -6.37 7.21
C LEU A 106 -4.47 -5.52 6.55
N GLU A 107 -5.64 -6.12 6.35
CA GLU A 107 -6.80 -5.44 5.76
C GLU A 107 -7.15 -4.16 6.55
N PRO A 108 -7.09 -2.97 5.91
CA PRO A 108 -7.51 -1.74 6.54
C PRO A 108 -9.00 -1.75 6.89
N PHE A 109 -9.36 -1.17 8.04
CA PHE A 109 -10.75 -1.21 8.51
C PHE A 109 -11.24 0.11 9.14
N PRO A 110 -12.53 0.44 8.99
CA PRO A 110 -13.50 -0.26 8.13
C PRO A 110 -13.20 -0.05 6.63
N ASN A 111 -13.60 -0.98 5.78
CA ASN A 111 -13.53 -0.82 4.33
C ASN A 111 -14.88 -1.30 3.72
N PRO A 112 -15.69 -0.41 3.10
CA PRO A 112 -15.45 1.02 2.90
C PRO A 112 -15.45 1.83 4.20
N PHE A 113 -14.79 2.99 4.20
CA PHE A 113 -14.83 3.97 5.30
C PHE A 113 -15.47 5.28 4.85
N LYS A 114 -15.97 6.06 5.82
CA LYS A 114 -16.40 7.44 5.57
C LYS A 114 -15.22 8.38 5.77
N VAL A 115 -14.98 9.29 4.83
CA VAL A 115 -13.79 10.17 4.79
C VAL A 115 -13.55 10.87 6.14
N GLN A 116 -14.57 11.48 6.74
CA GLN A 116 -14.40 12.19 8.02
C GLN A 116 -14.26 11.24 9.23
N SER A 117 -14.73 10.00 9.12
CA SER A 117 -14.59 9.00 10.18
C SER A 117 -13.19 8.37 10.23
N GLY A 118 -12.45 8.41 9.12
CA GLY A 118 -11.11 7.86 8.97
C GLY A 118 -11.04 6.35 8.83
N LEU A 119 -9.83 5.82 8.71
CA LEU A 119 -9.47 4.45 8.40
C LEU A 119 -8.30 4.00 9.29
N ASN A 120 -8.34 2.77 9.81
CA ASN A 120 -7.16 2.17 10.44
C ASN A 120 -6.42 1.31 9.42
N VAL A 121 -5.10 1.43 9.44
CA VAL A 121 -4.16 0.62 8.67
C VAL A 121 -3.37 -0.24 9.65
N PRO A 122 -3.81 -1.50 9.86
CA PRO A 122 -3.10 -2.45 10.70
C PRO A 122 -1.87 -3.02 9.99
N ILE A 123 -0.76 -3.12 10.71
CA ILE A 123 0.44 -3.84 10.24
C ILE A 123 0.96 -4.80 11.30
N HIS A 124 1.67 -5.83 10.84
CA HIS A 124 2.52 -6.68 11.66
C HIS A 124 3.97 -6.54 11.26
N LEU A 125 4.84 -6.54 12.27
CA LEU A 125 6.29 -6.57 12.12
C LEU A 125 6.84 -7.76 12.90
N ALA A 126 7.45 -8.72 12.20
CA ALA A 126 8.06 -9.89 12.83
C ALA A 126 9.32 -9.52 13.65
N SER A 127 9.99 -8.44 13.28
CA SER A 127 11.17 -7.90 13.93
C SER A 127 11.21 -6.40 13.77
N ALA A 128 12.10 -5.73 14.50
CA ALA A 128 12.36 -4.32 14.24
C ALA A 128 12.70 -4.08 12.75
N ALA A 129 12.09 -3.05 12.15
CA ALA A 129 12.25 -2.73 10.74
C ALA A 129 11.97 -1.25 10.46
N ARG A 130 12.59 -0.72 9.40
CA ARG A 130 12.22 0.57 8.83
C ARG A 130 10.96 0.39 8.01
N VAL A 131 9.94 1.18 8.32
CA VAL A 131 8.66 1.15 7.62
C VAL A 131 8.41 2.49 6.94
N LYS A 132 7.78 2.41 5.78
CA LYS A 132 7.14 3.54 5.12
C LYS A 132 5.74 3.13 4.75
N ILE A 133 4.80 4.03 4.97
CA ILE A 133 3.43 3.78 4.56
C ILE A 133 2.85 5.05 3.94
N SER A 134 2.30 4.88 2.75
CA SER A 134 1.80 5.94 1.90
C SER A 134 0.43 5.58 1.34
N ILE A 135 -0.36 6.57 0.98
CA ILE A 135 -1.67 6.39 0.34
C ILE A 135 -1.64 7.06 -1.01
N TYR A 136 -2.18 6.36 -2.01
CA TYR A 136 -2.28 6.82 -3.39
C TYR A 136 -3.74 6.80 -3.84
N LYS A 137 -4.12 7.70 -4.74
CA LYS A 137 -5.40 7.64 -5.44
C LYS A 137 -5.35 6.51 -6.48
N ASN A 138 -6.36 5.64 -6.53
CA ASN A 138 -6.41 4.53 -7.48
C ASN A 138 -6.72 5.00 -8.91
#